data_AF-A0A142XDQ1-F1
#
_entry.id   AF-A0A142XDQ1-F1
#
_cell.length_a   1.000
_cell.length_b   1.000
_cell.length_c   1.000
_cell.angle_alpha   90.00
_cell.angle_beta   90.00
_cell.angle_gamma   90.00
#
_symmetry.space_group_name_H-M   'P 1'
#
loop_
_entity.id
_entity.type
_entity.pdbx_description
1 polymer ?
#
loop_
_entity_poly.entity_id
_entity_poly.type
_entity_poly.pdbx_seq_one_letter_code
_entity_poly.pdbx_strand_id
1 'polypeptide(L)'
;MNGDQHNPRLQWAVFVVLAVIDAGLLVKLFVGSSDIVGLLIGIGIVSALLVVTVRIFDLGSLSVGKEGMKAELREVKDEVGVIQNRQDEQERYLDAFFRILSERLTLPMKYHLRALARGGEMYKGQDSLRQDLLQLKRFGLIEEVSPQKIGDFLDGKDANVASFVRLTQTGEKFLLALDKIEAQ
;
A
#
# COMPACT_ATOMS: atom_id res chain seq x y z
N MET A 1 -0.24 23.88 35.91
CA MET A 1 -1.18 24.13 34.80
C MET A 1 -1.67 22.76 34.35
N ASN A 2 -2.77 22.27 34.94
CA ASN A 2 -3.35 20.97 34.60
C ASN A 2 -4.19 21.13 33.35
N GLY A 3 -3.84 20.36 32.31
CA GLY A 3 -4.64 20.24 31.11
C GLY A 3 -5.90 19.42 31.43
N ASP A 4 -7.05 20.09 31.42
CA ASP A 4 -8.34 19.43 31.36
C ASP A 4 -8.43 18.66 30.04
N GLN A 5 -8.17 17.36 30.10
CA GLN A 5 -8.53 16.43 29.03
C GLN A 5 -10.06 16.41 28.93
N HIS A 6 -10.60 17.15 27.97
CA HIS A 6 -12.01 17.06 27.59
C HIS A 6 -12.30 15.66 27.07
N ASN A 7 -12.97 14.84 27.89
CA ASN A 7 -13.36 13.48 27.52
C ASN A 7 -14.72 13.52 26.78
N PRO A 8 -14.75 13.32 25.46
CA PRO A 8 -15.97 13.45 24.66
C PRO A 8 -17.05 12.44 25.08
N ARG A 9 -16.66 11.30 25.66
CA ARG A 9 -17.61 10.28 26.15
C ARG A 9 -18.37 10.76 27.39
N LEU A 10 -17.73 11.52 28.27
CA LEU A 10 -18.34 12.07 29.48
C LEU A 10 -19.39 13.14 29.11
N GLN A 11 -19.09 13.97 28.11
CA GLN A 11 -19.99 15.02 27.64
C GLN A 11 -21.22 14.44 26.92
N TRP A 12 -21.06 13.39 26.10
CA TRP A 12 -22.19 12.64 25.52
C TRP A 12 -23.09 12.02 26.60
N ALA A 13 -22.50 11.46 27.65
CA ALA A 13 -23.28 10.92 28.76
C ALA A 13 -24.09 12.01 29.47
N VAL A 14 -23.49 13.19 29.71
CA VAL A 14 -24.19 14.34 30.32
C VAL A 14 -25.34 14.83 29.42
N PHE A 15 -25.13 14.93 28.11
CA PHE A 15 -26.17 15.33 27.17
C PHE A 15 -27.38 14.37 27.18
N VAL A 16 -27.12 13.06 27.10
CA VAL A 16 -28.18 12.03 27.12
C VAL A 16 -28.97 12.09 28.43
N VAL A 17 -28.28 12.25 29.57
CA VAL A 17 -28.93 12.37 30.89
C VAL A 17 -29.83 13.60 30.95
N LEU A 18 -29.35 14.76 30.50
CA LEU A 18 -30.14 16.00 30.49
C LEU A 18 -31.36 15.90 29.56
N ALA A 19 -31.22 15.29 28.38
CA ALA A 19 -32.32 15.08 27.44
C ALA A 19 -33.41 14.17 28.02
N VAL A 20 -33.03 13.12 28.74
CA VAL A 20 -33.97 12.21 29.42
C VAL A 20 -34.72 12.92 30.54
N ILE A 21 -34.03 13.77 31.32
CA ILE A 21 -34.66 14.57 32.38
C ILE A 21 -35.70 15.51 31.78
N ASP A 22 -35.37 16.19 30.68
CA ASP A 22 -36.28 17.15 30.02
C ASP A 22 -37.54 16.45 29.47
N ALA A 23 -37.36 15.29 28.82
CA ALA A 23 -38.48 14.46 28.36
C ALA A 23 -39.38 13.99 29.52
N GLY A 24 -38.79 13.61 30.66
CA GLY A 24 -39.54 13.22 31.86
C GLY A 24 -40.34 14.38 32.48
N LEU A 25 -39.77 15.58 32.51
CA LEU A 25 -40.47 16.79 32.97
C LEU A 25 -41.64 17.16 32.05
N LEU A 26 -41.47 17.04 30.73
CA LEU A 26 -42.54 17.23 29.75
C LEU A 26 -43.68 16.23 29.94
N VAL A 27 -43.37 14.93 30.10
CA VAL A 27 -44.41 13.92 30.38
C VAL A 27 -45.16 14.24 31.67
N LYS A 28 -44.45 14.66 32.73
CA LYS A 28 -45.07 15.04 34.01
C LYS A 28 -45.96 16.29 33.88
N LEU A 29 -45.62 17.21 32.97
CA LEU A 29 -46.47 18.36 32.62
C LEU A 29 -47.77 17.88 31.95
N PHE A 30 -47.68 16.94 30.99
CA PHE A 30 -48.82 16.42 30.24
C PHE A 30 -49.76 15.52 31.06
N VAL A 31 -49.24 14.81 32.07
CA VAL A 31 -50.05 13.92 32.94
C VAL A 31 -50.85 14.70 34.01
N GLY A 32 -50.75 16.04 34.02
CA GLY A 32 -51.58 16.90 34.87
C GLY A 32 -51.03 17.08 36.28
N SER A 33 -49.87 17.74 36.40
CA SER A 33 -49.29 18.10 37.70
C SER A 33 -49.97 19.35 38.29
N SER A 34 -50.03 19.42 39.62
CA SER A 34 -50.54 20.59 40.36
C SER A 34 -49.55 21.75 40.44
N ASP A 35 -48.31 21.57 40.00
CA ASP A 35 -47.22 22.57 40.05
C ASP A 35 -46.67 22.83 38.63
N ILE A 36 -47.52 23.45 37.81
CA ILE A 36 -47.22 23.77 36.40
C ILE A 36 -46.10 24.80 36.31
N VAL A 37 -46.07 25.78 37.22
CA VAL A 37 -45.09 26.88 37.22
C VAL A 37 -43.68 26.35 37.52
N GLY A 38 -43.53 25.48 38.52
CA GLY A 38 -42.24 24.86 38.83
C GLY A 38 -41.70 24.00 37.69
N LEU A 39 -42.57 23.26 37.00
CA LEU A 39 -42.18 22.44 35.84
C LEU A 39 -41.71 23.26 34.65
N LEU A 40 -42.38 24.38 34.34
CA LEU A 40 -41.98 25.25 33.23
C LEU A 40 -40.60 25.89 33.45
N ILE A 41 -40.31 26.29 34.70
CA ILE A 41 -38.98 26.81 35.08
C ILE A 41 -37.92 25.71 34.94
N GLY A 42 -38.23 24.49 35.41
CA GLY A 42 -37.33 23.34 35.30
C GLY A 42 -36.98 23.00 33.85
N ILE A 43 -37.98 22.91 32.97
CA ILE A 43 -37.78 22.66 31.53
C ILE A 43 -36.94 23.77 30.91
N GLY A 44 -37.23 25.05 31.23
CA GLY A 44 -36.46 26.18 30.72
C GLY A 44 -34.97 26.12 31.08
N ILE A 45 -34.63 25.75 32.31
CA ILE A 45 -33.24 25.62 32.77
C ILE A 45 -32.54 24.45 32.05
N VAL A 46 -33.18 23.28 31.97
CA VAL A 46 -32.59 22.09 31.33
C VAL A 46 -32.41 22.31 29.82
N SER A 47 -33.40 22.92 29.15
CA SER A 47 -33.31 23.31 27.75
C SER A 47 -32.19 24.33 27.50
N ALA A 48 -32.00 25.33 28.37
CA ALA A 48 -30.89 26.28 28.24
C ALA A 48 -29.51 25.59 28.39
N LEU A 49 -29.39 24.67 29.35
CA LEU A 49 -28.18 23.85 29.53
C LEU A 49 -27.91 22.97 28.31
N LEU A 50 -28.94 22.39 27.70
CA LEU A 50 -28.81 21.60 26.47
C LEU A 50 -28.29 22.47 25.31
N VAL A 51 -28.82 23.68 25.12
CA VAL A 51 -28.34 24.60 24.06
C VAL A 51 -26.87 24.97 24.25
N VAL A 52 -26.44 25.25 25.48
CA VAL A 52 -25.03 25.54 25.79
C VAL A 52 -24.15 24.32 25.51
N THR A 53 -24.61 23.11 25.89
CA THR A 53 -23.87 21.86 25.64
C THR A 53 -23.68 21.58 24.15
N VAL A 54 -24.73 21.82 23.33
CA VAL A 54 -24.66 21.63 21.86
C VAL A 54 -23.70 22.63 21.21
N ARG A 55 -23.72 23.91 21.61
CA ARG A 55 -22.82 24.92 21.02
C ARG A 55 -21.34 24.65 21.31
N ILE A 56 -21.01 24.04 22.45
CA ILE A 56 -19.63 23.64 22.75
C ILE A 56 -19.19 22.47 21.85
N PHE A 57 -20.12 21.56 21.51
CA PHE A 57 -19.88 20.44 20.59
C PHE A 57 -19.64 20.91 19.14
N ASP A 58 -20.33 21.97 18.73
CA ASP A 58 -20.28 22.55 17.37
C ASP A 58 -18.99 23.35 17.10
N LEU A 59 -18.20 23.67 18.13
CA LEU A 59 -16.94 24.41 17.96
C LEU A 59 -15.71 23.49 17.91
N GLY A 60 -15.79 22.27 18.44
CA GLY A 60 -14.67 21.31 18.46
C GLY A 60 -14.63 20.36 17.26
N SER A 61 -15.77 20.10 16.61
CA SER A 61 -15.89 19.10 15.52
C SER A 61 -16.05 19.72 14.12
N LEU A 62 -16.23 21.04 14.03
CA LEU A 62 -16.49 21.77 12.78
C LEU A 62 -15.33 22.65 12.30
N SER A 63 -14.15 22.52 12.91
CA SER A 63 -12.90 23.09 12.38
C SER A 63 -12.09 22.10 11.54
N VAL A 64 -12.71 21.04 11.02
CA VAL A 64 -12.24 20.35 9.81
C VAL A 64 -13.01 20.93 8.62
N GLY A 65 -12.91 22.25 8.46
CA GLY A 65 -13.48 22.93 7.30
C GLY A 65 -12.83 22.43 6.01
N LYS A 66 -13.45 22.71 4.88
CA LYS A 66 -12.99 22.46 3.49
C LYS A 66 -11.48 22.74 3.24
N GLU A 67 -10.83 23.51 4.10
CA GLU A 67 -9.40 23.79 4.12
C GLU A 67 -8.54 22.66 4.71
N GLY A 68 -9.00 21.96 5.76
CA GLY A 68 -8.32 20.79 6.34
C GLY A 68 -8.29 19.59 5.38
N MET A 69 -9.42 19.29 4.74
CA MET A 69 -9.47 18.29 3.66
C MET A 69 -8.58 18.67 2.47
N LYS A 70 -8.48 19.96 2.12
CA LYS A 70 -7.57 20.43 1.05
C LYS A 70 -6.10 20.33 1.44
N ALA A 71 -5.77 20.51 2.72
CA ALA A 71 -4.41 20.36 3.23
C ALA A 71 -3.99 18.89 3.21
N GLU A 72 -4.84 17.98 3.68
CA GLU A 72 -4.61 16.53 3.65
C GLU A 72 -4.53 16.01 2.21
N LEU A 73 -5.39 16.49 1.30
CA LEU A 73 -5.29 16.19 -0.14
C LEU A 73 -4.02 16.74 -0.79
N ARG A 74 -3.48 17.87 -0.31
CA ARG A 74 -2.21 18.42 -0.80
C ARG A 74 -1.03 17.60 -0.32
N GLU A 75 -1.05 17.21 0.95
CA GLU A 75 -0.03 16.36 1.56
C GLU A 75 0.05 14.99 0.87
N VAL A 76 -1.11 14.36 0.61
CA VAL A 76 -1.19 13.12 -0.17
C VAL A 76 -0.71 13.33 -1.61
N LYS A 77 -1.04 14.47 -2.24
CA LYS A 77 -0.59 14.75 -3.61
C LYS A 77 0.92 14.97 -3.70
N ASP A 78 1.50 15.64 -2.72
CA ASP A 78 2.94 15.87 -2.63
C ASP A 78 3.68 14.55 -2.34
N GLU A 79 3.13 13.68 -1.49
CA GLU A 79 3.66 12.34 -1.23
C GLU A 79 3.62 11.45 -2.49
N VAL A 80 2.51 11.48 -3.24
CA VAL A 80 2.39 10.77 -4.53
C VAL A 80 3.41 11.30 -5.55
N GLY A 81 3.64 12.61 -5.60
CA GLY A 81 4.65 13.21 -6.49
C GLY A 81 6.08 12.75 -6.15
N VAL A 82 6.42 12.65 -4.87
CA VAL A 82 7.73 12.13 -4.43
C VAL A 82 7.88 10.64 -4.77
N ILE A 83 6.82 9.85 -4.61
CA ILE A 83 6.84 8.42 -4.97
C ILE A 83 7.02 8.24 -6.47
N GLN A 84 6.31 9.01 -7.31
CA GLN A 84 6.45 8.97 -8.77
C GLN A 84 7.86 9.33 -9.21
N ASN A 85 8.44 10.42 -8.69
CA ASN A 85 9.80 10.80 -9.02
C ASN A 85 10.83 9.72 -8.65
N ARG A 86 10.65 9.04 -7.50
CA ARG A 86 11.50 7.92 -7.10
C ARG A 86 11.34 6.71 -8.01
N GLN A 87 10.12 6.43 -8.49
CA GLN A 87 9.88 5.34 -9.44
C GLN A 87 10.54 5.65 -10.80
N ASP A 88 10.41 6.87 -11.30
CA ASP A 88 11.03 7.31 -12.56
C ASP A 88 12.57 7.26 -12.49
N GLU A 89 13.16 7.63 -11.36
CA GLU A 89 14.60 7.49 -11.13
C GLU A 89 15.02 6.02 -11.09
N GLN A 90 14.29 5.18 -10.36
CA GLN A 90 14.55 3.74 -10.30
C GLN A 90 14.45 3.08 -11.68
N GLU A 91 13.47 3.47 -12.50
CA GLU A 91 13.31 2.96 -13.85
C GLU A 91 14.49 3.37 -14.75
N ARG A 92 14.94 4.62 -14.67
CA ARG A 92 16.15 5.08 -15.38
C ARG A 92 17.41 4.31 -14.97
N TYR A 93 17.59 4.05 -13.67
CA TYR A 93 18.71 3.24 -13.19
C TYR A 93 18.62 1.80 -13.68
N LEU A 94 17.41 1.23 -13.71
CA LEU A 94 17.18 -0.13 -14.20
C LEU A 94 17.48 -0.25 -15.70
N ASP A 95 17.04 0.72 -16.50
CA ASP A 95 17.32 0.76 -17.94
C ASP A 95 18.82 0.92 -18.21
N ALA A 96 19.51 1.80 -17.48
CA ALA A 96 20.96 1.94 -17.58
C ALA A 96 21.68 0.64 -17.18
N PHE A 97 21.23 -0.02 -16.12
CA PHE A 97 21.75 -1.32 -15.70
C PHE A 97 21.54 -2.39 -16.78
N PHE A 98 20.34 -2.48 -17.37
CA PHE A 98 20.04 -3.44 -18.43
C PHE A 98 20.87 -3.20 -19.69
N ARG A 99 21.14 -1.94 -20.04
CA ARG A 99 22.03 -1.62 -21.15
C ARG A 99 23.46 -2.11 -20.92
N ILE A 100 24.02 -1.83 -19.74
CA ILE A 100 25.36 -2.31 -19.35
C ILE A 100 25.38 -3.85 -19.32
N LEU A 101 24.34 -4.47 -18.77
CA LEU A 101 24.24 -5.93 -18.70
C LEU A 101 24.14 -6.56 -20.09
N SER A 102 23.39 -5.96 -21.01
CA SER A 102 23.28 -6.41 -22.41
C SER A 102 24.63 -6.40 -23.14
N GLU A 103 25.48 -5.42 -22.87
CA GLU A 103 26.84 -5.35 -23.42
C GLU A 103 27.79 -6.39 -22.80
N ARG A 104 27.54 -6.78 -21.54
CA ARG A 104 28.34 -7.78 -20.83
C ARG A 104 27.96 -9.22 -21.17
N LEU A 105 26.70 -9.47 -21.53
CA LEU A 105 26.21 -10.80 -21.87
C LEU A 105 26.64 -11.20 -23.28
N THR A 106 27.14 -12.44 -23.40
CA THR A 106 27.48 -13.02 -24.69
C THR A 106 26.23 -13.40 -25.48
N LEU A 107 26.36 -13.57 -26.80
CA LEU A 107 25.25 -13.98 -27.66
C LEU A 107 24.61 -15.33 -27.23
N PRO A 108 25.38 -16.37 -26.84
CA PRO A 108 24.82 -17.60 -26.28
C PRO A 108 23.98 -17.38 -25.01
N MET A 109 24.45 -16.55 -24.08
CA MET A 109 23.72 -16.26 -22.84
C MET A 109 22.37 -15.57 -23.12
N LYS A 110 22.35 -14.61 -24.04
CA LYS A 110 21.11 -13.96 -24.49
C LYS A 110 20.15 -14.97 -25.13
N TYR A 111 20.68 -15.90 -25.92
CA TYR A 111 19.90 -16.98 -26.51
C TYR A 111 19.28 -17.89 -25.43
N HIS A 112 20.03 -18.31 -24.42
CA HIS A 112 19.53 -19.15 -23.33
C HIS A 112 18.37 -18.49 -22.57
N LEU A 113 18.45 -17.18 -22.30
CA LEU A 113 17.35 -16.44 -21.68
C LEU A 113 16.08 -16.44 -22.54
N ARG A 114 16.22 -16.23 -23.85
CA ARG A 114 15.10 -16.27 -24.79
C ARG A 114 14.50 -17.68 -24.91
N ALA A 115 15.34 -18.71 -24.92
CA ALA A 115 14.88 -20.10 -24.93
C ALA A 115 14.07 -20.41 -23.66
N LEU A 116 14.53 -19.96 -22.49
CA LEU A 116 13.80 -20.11 -21.23
C LEU A 116 12.44 -19.40 -21.24
N ALA A 117 12.36 -18.19 -21.80
CA ALA A 117 11.08 -17.47 -21.93
C ALA A 117 10.06 -18.20 -22.83
N ARG A 118 10.53 -19.06 -23.74
CA ARG A 118 9.68 -19.87 -24.63
C ARG A 118 9.30 -21.23 -24.05
N GLY A 119 9.66 -21.52 -22.79
CA GLY A 119 9.40 -22.80 -22.12
C GLY A 119 10.60 -23.74 -22.09
N GLY A 120 11.79 -23.27 -22.45
CA GLY A 120 13.02 -24.05 -22.48
C GLY A 120 13.30 -24.71 -23.82
N GLU A 121 14.50 -25.28 -23.93
CA GLU A 121 14.95 -26.03 -25.10
C GLU A 121 15.81 -27.21 -24.61
N MET A 122 15.93 -28.24 -25.44
CA MET A 122 16.81 -29.37 -25.17
C MET A 122 18.25 -28.95 -25.47
N TYR A 123 19.11 -29.07 -24.46
CA TYR A 123 20.54 -28.81 -24.61
C TYR A 123 21.32 -30.09 -24.35
N LYS A 124 22.43 -30.22 -25.05
CA LYS A 124 23.45 -31.21 -24.73
C LYS A 124 24.32 -30.68 -23.61
N GLY A 125 24.54 -31.52 -22.58
CA GLY A 125 25.45 -31.26 -21.47
C GLY A 125 26.83 -30.86 -21.93
N GLN A 126 27.24 -29.64 -21.58
CA GLN A 126 28.57 -29.09 -21.82
C GLN A 126 28.97 -28.16 -20.69
N ASP A 127 30.27 -28.08 -20.41
CA ASP A 127 30.79 -27.19 -19.37
C ASP A 127 30.51 -25.71 -19.66
N SER A 128 30.64 -25.30 -20.93
CA SER A 128 30.33 -23.93 -21.39
C SER A 128 28.91 -23.51 -21.02
N LEU A 129 27.92 -24.37 -21.28
CA LEU A 129 26.53 -24.10 -20.92
C LEU A 129 26.35 -23.97 -19.40
N ARG A 130 27.00 -24.83 -18.60
CA ARG A 130 26.96 -24.71 -17.13
C ARG A 130 27.55 -23.39 -16.66
N GLN A 131 28.69 -22.96 -17.23
CA GLN A 131 29.30 -21.67 -16.90
C GLN A 131 28.37 -20.51 -17.24
N ASP A 132 27.76 -20.53 -18.42
CA ASP A 132 26.81 -19.51 -18.88
C ASP A 132 25.59 -19.44 -17.94
N LEU A 133 24.99 -20.59 -17.58
CA LEU A 133 23.87 -20.65 -16.64
C LEU A 133 24.28 -20.18 -15.23
N LEU A 134 25.45 -20.57 -14.74
CA LEU A 134 25.95 -20.09 -13.44
C LEU A 134 26.17 -18.58 -13.45
N GLN A 135 26.65 -18.02 -14.56
CA GLN A 135 26.86 -16.59 -14.69
C GLN A 135 25.51 -15.84 -14.78
N LEU A 136 24.53 -16.35 -15.53
CA LEU A 136 23.17 -15.82 -15.55
C LEU A 136 22.50 -15.85 -14.16
N LYS A 137 22.74 -16.91 -13.39
CA LYS A 137 22.30 -17.01 -11.99
C LYS A 137 22.97 -15.96 -11.10
N ARG A 138 24.28 -15.73 -11.26
CA ARG A 138 25.01 -14.68 -10.52
C ARG A 138 24.50 -13.27 -10.83
N PHE A 139 24.05 -13.02 -12.05
CA PHE A 139 23.38 -11.77 -12.43
C PHE A 139 21.93 -11.68 -11.93
N GLY A 140 21.41 -12.72 -11.28
CA GLY A 140 20.04 -12.74 -10.77
C GLY A 140 18.97 -12.80 -11.86
N LEU A 141 19.33 -13.20 -13.09
CA LEU A 141 18.39 -13.30 -14.22
C LEU A 141 17.66 -14.65 -14.24
N ILE A 142 18.29 -15.69 -13.68
CA ILE A 142 17.70 -17.02 -13.53
C ILE A 142 17.90 -17.54 -12.11
N GLU A 143 17.08 -18.49 -11.73
CA GLU A 143 17.19 -19.23 -10.47
C GLU A 143 17.01 -20.73 -10.69
N GLU A 144 17.56 -21.54 -9.78
CA GLU A 144 17.47 -23.01 -9.85
C GLU A 144 16.09 -23.51 -9.44
N VAL A 145 15.64 -24.57 -10.11
CA VAL A 145 14.38 -25.25 -9.80
C VAL A 145 14.68 -26.52 -9.01
N SER A 146 14.32 -26.52 -7.72
CA SER A 146 14.45 -27.71 -6.88
C SER A 146 13.63 -28.89 -7.45
N PRO A 147 14.16 -30.13 -7.44
CA PRO A 147 15.39 -30.58 -6.77
C PRO A 147 16.67 -30.51 -7.63
N GLN A 148 16.58 -30.07 -8.89
CA GLN A 148 17.69 -30.12 -9.84
C GLN A 148 18.59 -28.89 -9.69
N LYS A 149 19.90 -29.09 -9.84
CA LYS A 149 20.90 -28.01 -9.82
C LYS A 149 21.61 -27.90 -11.15
N ILE A 150 22.15 -26.72 -11.47
CA ILE A 150 22.94 -26.52 -12.70
C ILE A 150 24.14 -27.48 -12.75
N GLY A 151 24.70 -27.83 -11.58
CA GLY A 151 25.78 -28.83 -11.46
C GLY A 151 25.39 -30.25 -11.87
N ASP A 152 24.09 -30.58 -11.88
CA ASP A 152 23.59 -31.91 -12.24
C ASP A 152 23.44 -32.08 -13.77
N PHE A 153 23.74 -31.04 -14.55
CA PHE A 153 23.70 -31.06 -16.00
C PHE A 153 24.90 -31.84 -16.56
N LEU A 154 24.74 -33.17 -16.68
CA LEU A 154 25.81 -34.10 -17.05
C LEU A 154 26.28 -33.95 -18.50
N ASP A 155 27.60 -33.92 -18.70
CA ASP A 155 28.19 -33.76 -20.03
C ASP A 155 27.78 -34.88 -21.00
N GLY A 156 27.48 -34.48 -22.24
CA GLY A 156 27.09 -35.39 -23.31
C GLY A 156 25.65 -35.91 -23.26
N LYS A 157 24.89 -35.63 -22.20
CA LYS A 157 23.48 -36.00 -22.09
C LYS A 157 22.57 -34.85 -22.52
N ASP A 158 21.48 -35.17 -23.20
CA ASP A 158 20.47 -34.19 -23.56
C ASP A 158 19.49 -34.00 -22.39
N ALA A 159 19.26 -32.75 -21.99
CA ALA A 159 18.29 -32.42 -20.98
C ALA A 159 17.66 -31.04 -21.25
N ASN A 160 16.43 -30.85 -20.80
CA ASN A 160 15.76 -29.55 -20.92
C ASN A 160 16.29 -28.61 -19.83
N VAL A 161 16.85 -27.46 -20.23
CA VAL A 161 17.39 -26.47 -19.30
C VAL A 161 16.30 -25.92 -18.37
N ALA A 162 15.05 -25.83 -18.83
CA ALA A 162 13.92 -25.38 -18.00
C ALA A 162 13.57 -26.33 -16.84
N SER A 163 14.10 -27.57 -16.84
CA SER A 163 13.97 -28.48 -15.69
C SER A 163 14.93 -28.13 -14.54
N PHE A 164 16.01 -27.41 -14.84
CA PHE A 164 17.06 -27.04 -13.88
C PHE A 164 16.97 -25.58 -13.43
N VAL A 165 16.51 -24.69 -14.31
CA VAL A 165 16.48 -23.25 -14.05
C VAL A 165 15.21 -22.61 -14.62
N ARG A 166 14.80 -21.49 -14.02
CA ARG A 166 13.71 -20.63 -14.50
C ARG A 166 14.12 -19.17 -14.47
N LEU A 167 13.43 -18.34 -15.24
CA LEU A 167 13.62 -16.88 -15.22
C LEU A 167 13.16 -16.32 -13.87
N THR A 168 13.90 -15.33 -13.36
CA THR A 168 13.42 -14.48 -12.27
C THR A 168 12.56 -13.34 -12.82
N GLN A 169 11.87 -12.61 -11.96
CA GLN A 169 11.17 -11.38 -12.36
C GLN A 169 12.13 -10.35 -13.01
N THR A 170 13.37 -10.28 -12.53
CA THR A 170 14.42 -9.44 -13.14
C THR A 170 14.81 -9.94 -14.52
N GLY A 171 14.93 -11.26 -14.71
CA GLY A 171 15.20 -11.87 -16.01
C GLY A 171 14.12 -11.60 -17.05
N GLU A 172 12.84 -11.67 -16.66
CA GLU A 172 11.72 -11.34 -17.53
C GLU A 172 11.73 -9.86 -17.96
N LYS A 173 11.92 -8.94 -17.00
CA LYS A 173 12.04 -7.50 -17.29
C LYS A 173 13.24 -7.20 -18.18
N PHE A 174 14.36 -7.87 -17.92
CA PHE A 174 15.57 -7.73 -18.74
C PHE A 174 15.32 -8.16 -20.19
N LEU A 175 14.60 -9.26 -20.43
CA LEU A 175 14.27 -9.69 -21.80
C LEU A 175 13.43 -8.66 -22.56
N LEU A 176 12.43 -8.07 -21.89
CA LEU A 176 11.62 -7.00 -22.48
C LEU A 176 12.47 -5.77 -22.83
N ALA A 177 13.45 -5.44 -21.99
CA ALA A 177 14.39 -4.35 -22.25
C ALA A 177 15.40 -4.71 -23.36
N LEU A 178 15.87 -5.96 -23.39
CA LEU A 178 16.82 -6.47 -24.38
C LEU A 178 16.25 -6.35 -25.79
N ASP A 179 14.99 -6.74 -25.99
CA ASP A 179 14.34 -6.63 -27.29
C ASP A 179 14.14 -5.17 -27.73
N LYS A 180 13.94 -4.24 -26.78
CA LYS A 180 13.92 -2.80 -27.07
C LYS A 180 15.30 -2.25 -27.44
N ILE A 181 16.35 -2.70 -26.76
CA ILE A 181 17.73 -2.24 -27.00
C ILE A 181 18.25 -2.76 -28.35
N GLU A 182 17.92 -4.00 -28.72
CA GLU A 182 18.37 -4.61 -29.99
C GLU A 182 17.54 -4.17 -31.20
N ALA A 183 16.36 -3.56 -31.00
CA ALA A 183 15.53 -2.99 -32.06
C ALA A 183 15.90 -1.55 -32.45
N GLN A 184 16.83 -0.92 -31.72
CA GLN A 184 17.36 0.43 -31.97
C GLN A 184 18.67 0.36 -32.77
#